data_AF-A0A923L074-F1
#
_entry.id   AF-A0A923L074-F1
#
_cell.length_a   1.000
_cell.length_b   1.000
_cell.length_c   1.000
_cell.angle_alpha   90.00
_cell.angle_beta   90.00
_cell.angle_gamma   90.00
#
_symmetry.space_group_name_H-M   'P 1'
#
loop_
_entity.id
_entity.type
_entity.pdbx_description
1 polymer ?
#
loop_
_entity_poly.entity_id
_entity_poly.type
_entity_poly.pdbx_seq_one_letter_code
_entity_poly.pdbx_strand_id
1 'polypeptide(L)'
;PAHGERISKKVESLSSGAGTGSSVTQKAQLIQELRQKYPIAGLLKVAAMARSTFYYQQKVMLIEDKYADLKEHIRTIYARHQGRYGYRRITASIQQSGVAVNHKTVQRLMTELG
;
A
#
# COMPACT_ATOMS: atom_id res chain seq x y z
N PRO A 1 4.30 -1.50 38.29
CA PRO A 1 4.77 -1.72 36.89
C PRO A 1 3.69 -1.26 35.91
N ALA A 2 3.84 -0.03 35.41
CA ALA A 2 2.85 0.67 34.61
C ALA A 2 2.65 0.00 33.25
N HIS A 3 1.44 -0.50 33.01
CA HIS A 3 0.98 -0.89 31.68
C HIS A 3 0.73 0.40 30.88
N GLY A 4 1.68 0.74 30.02
CA GLY A 4 1.54 1.84 29.06
C GLY A 4 0.57 1.45 27.95
N GLU A 5 -0.71 1.74 28.18
CA GLU A 5 -1.78 1.63 27.21
C GLU A 5 -1.43 2.51 25.99
N ARG A 6 -1.25 1.87 24.83
CA ARG A 6 -0.81 2.54 23.60
C ARG A 6 -2.04 3.20 22.96
N ILE A 7 -2.27 4.46 23.30
CA ILE A 7 -3.28 5.32 22.68
C ILE A 7 -2.93 5.48 21.20
N SER A 8 -3.74 4.88 20.32
CA SER A 8 -3.70 5.16 18.89
C SER A 8 -4.05 6.62 18.66
N LYS A 9 -3.07 7.46 18.33
CA LYS A 9 -3.28 8.81 17.80
C LYS A 9 -3.84 8.69 16.38
N LYS A 10 -5.14 8.43 16.34
CA LYS A 10 -6.08 8.61 15.24
C LYS A 10 -5.61 9.66 14.23
N VAL A 11 -5.42 9.24 12.98
CA VAL A 11 -5.42 10.14 11.82
C VAL A 11 -6.67 9.80 11.02
N GLU A 12 -7.82 10.25 11.51
CA GLU A 12 -9.02 10.36 10.69
C GLU A 12 -8.94 11.70 9.97
N SER A 13 -8.62 11.65 8.68
CA SER A 13 -9.19 12.60 7.73
C SER A 13 -9.67 11.81 6.52
N LEU A 14 -10.73 11.03 6.73
CA LEU A 14 -11.65 10.66 5.66
C LEU A 14 -12.48 11.90 5.36
N SER A 15 -11.98 12.75 4.45
CA SER A 15 -12.83 13.78 3.85
C SER A 15 -13.85 13.11 2.93
N SER A 16 -15.05 12.96 3.49
CA SER A 16 -16.32 13.40 2.91
C SER A 16 -16.93 12.63 1.75
N GLY A 17 -18.16 12.17 1.98
CA GLY A 17 -19.21 12.23 0.96
C GLY A 17 -19.69 10.87 0.47
N ALA A 18 -20.92 10.55 0.83
CA ALA A 18 -21.69 9.41 0.34
C ALA A 18 -21.72 9.33 -1.19
N GLY A 19 -21.71 8.10 -1.70
CA GLY A 19 -22.01 7.83 -3.10
C GLY A 19 -21.37 6.54 -3.56
N THR A 20 -22.20 5.60 -4.01
CA THR A 20 -21.86 4.41 -4.78
C THR A 20 -20.84 4.77 -5.87
N GLY A 21 -19.55 4.62 -5.60
CA GLY A 21 -18.51 5.28 -6.40
C GLY A 21 -17.23 4.46 -6.43
N SER A 22 -16.85 4.03 -7.62
CA SER A 22 -15.56 3.41 -7.92
C SER A 22 -14.41 4.14 -7.20
N SER A 23 -13.48 3.37 -6.60
CA SER A 23 -12.34 3.90 -5.82
C SER A 23 -11.57 4.96 -6.62
N VAL A 24 -11.01 5.97 -5.93
CA VAL A 24 -10.18 7.02 -6.55
C VAL A 24 -9.07 6.41 -7.43
N THR A 25 -8.51 5.27 -7.01
CA THR A 25 -7.53 4.50 -7.78
C THR A 25 -8.11 3.94 -9.09
N GLN A 26 -9.29 3.34 -9.03
CA GLN A 26 -9.98 2.77 -10.19
C GLN A 26 -10.39 3.86 -11.19
N LYS A 27 -10.91 4.98 -10.71
CA LYS A 27 -11.21 6.15 -11.57
C LYS A 27 -9.95 6.66 -12.28
N ALA A 28 -8.84 6.75 -11.56
CA ALA A 28 -7.57 7.18 -12.15
C ALA A 28 -7.05 6.18 -13.21
N GLN A 29 -7.23 4.87 -13.00
CA GLN A 29 -6.90 3.83 -13.98
C GLN A 29 -7.76 3.96 -15.25
N LEU A 30 -9.08 4.12 -15.09
CA LEU A 30 -10.01 4.33 -16.20
C LEU A 30 -9.66 5.59 -17.02
N ILE A 31 -9.34 6.70 -16.34
CA ILE A 31 -8.87 7.92 -17.01
C ILE A 31 -7.54 7.67 -17.74
N GLN A 32 -6.63 6.91 -17.14
CA GLN A 32 -5.33 6.57 -17.73
C GLN A 32 -5.47 5.76 -19.02
N GLU A 33 -6.46 4.87 -19.12
CA GLU A 33 -6.77 4.11 -20.35
C GLU A 33 -7.44 5.00 -21.40
N LEU A 34 -8.42 5.81 -20.99
CA LEU A 34 -9.21 6.65 -21.90
C LEU A 34 -8.44 7.87 -22.43
N ARG A 35 -7.32 8.25 -21.81
CA ARG A 35 -6.50 9.42 -22.23
C ARG A 35 -6.00 9.33 -23.68
N GLN A 36 -5.92 8.13 -24.25
CA GLN A 36 -5.48 7.95 -25.64
C GLN A 36 -6.52 8.42 -26.66
N LYS A 37 -7.80 8.39 -26.28
CA LYS A 37 -8.93 8.70 -27.17
C LYS A 37 -9.62 10.03 -26.83
N TYR A 38 -9.51 10.49 -25.59
CA TYR A 38 -10.23 11.68 -25.10
C TYR A 38 -9.32 12.65 -24.35
N PRO A 39 -9.62 13.97 -24.38
CA PRO A 39 -8.84 14.96 -23.65
C PRO A 39 -9.00 14.77 -22.13
N ILE A 40 -7.86 14.73 -21.43
CA ILE A 40 -7.80 14.50 -19.98
C ILE A 40 -8.67 15.46 -19.15
N ALA A 41 -8.79 16.71 -19.58
CA ALA A 41 -9.60 17.71 -18.89
C ALA A 41 -11.10 17.34 -18.87
N GLY A 42 -11.60 16.71 -19.93
CA GLY A 42 -12.98 16.22 -19.99
C GLY A 42 -13.18 15.00 -19.10
N LEU A 43 -12.24 14.06 -19.15
CA LEU A 43 -12.26 12.84 -18.33
C LEU A 43 -12.26 13.16 -16.83
N LEU A 44 -11.45 14.12 -16.39
CA LEU A 44 -11.41 14.56 -14.99
C LEU A 44 -12.72 15.20 -14.52
N LYS A 45 -13.40 15.97 -15.39
CA LYS A 45 -14.70 16.56 -15.09
C LYS A 45 -15.78 15.49 -14.91
N VAL A 46 -15.84 14.53 -15.83
CA VAL A 46 -16.82 13.42 -15.78
C VAL A 46 -16.59 12.55 -14.54
N ALA A 47 -15.34 12.27 -14.20
CA ALA A 47 -14.99 11.47 -13.03
C ALA A 47 -15.10 12.22 -11.69
N ALA A 48 -15.36 13.53 -11.72
CA ALA A 48 -15.31 14.44 -10.58
C ALA A 48 -13.98 14.33 -9.80
N MET A 49 -12.84 14.34 -10.52
CA MET A 49 -11.51 14.17 -9.95
C MET A 49 -10.65 15.41 -10.16
N ALA A 50 -9.98 15.88 -9.10
CA ALA A 50 -9.04 16.98 -9.21
C ALA A 50 -7.80 16.54 -10.01
N ARG A 51 -7.24 17.48 -10.79
CA ARG A 51 -6.06 17.23 -11.62
C ARG A 51 -4.85 16.78 -10.79
N SER A 52 -4.65 17.39 -9.61
CA SER A 52 -3.60 17.00 -8.66
C SER A 52 -3.77 15.57 -8.17
N THR A 53 -5.00 15.16 -7.84
CA THR A 53 -5.32 13.78 -7.43
C THR A 53 -4.96 12.79 -8.53
N PHE A 54 -5.31 13.08 -9.77
CA PHE A 54 -4.97 12.20 -10.89
C PHE A 54 -3.46 12.01 -11.04
N TYR A 55 -2.67 13.10 -11.08
CA TYR A 55 -1.21 12.98 -11.22
C TYR A 55 -0.56 12.31 -10.00
N TYR A 56 -1.11 12.51 -8.79
CA TYR A 56 -0.68 11.76 -7.62
C TYR A 56 -0.93 10.26 -7.81
N GLN A 57 -2.14 9.86 -8.20
CA GLN A 57 -2.48 8.45 -8.44
C GLN A 57 -1.63 7.84 -9.56
N GLN A 58 -1.41 8.56 -10.65
CA GLN A 58 -0.54 8.14 -11.75
C GLN A 58 0.90 7.93 -11.26
N LYS A 59 1.42 8.86 -10.45
CA LYS A 59 2.76 8.72 -9.85
C LYS A 59 2.83 7.51 -8.92
N VAL A 60 1.82 7.28 -8.09
CA VAL A 60 1.76 6.12 -7.20
C VAL A 60 1.70 4.81 -7.99
N MET A 61 0.96 4.75 -9.10
CA MET A 61 0.93 3.57 -9.98
C MET A 61 2.26 3.28 -10.68
N LEU A 62 3.04 4.32 -10.98
CA LEU A 62 4.36 4.20 -11.62
C LEU A 62 5.47 3.85 -10.63
N ILE A 63 5.26 4.10 -9.33
CA ILE A 63 6.21 3.71 -8.31
C ILE A 63 6.13 2.18 -8.17
N GLU A 64 7.15 1.50 -8.68
CA GLU A 64 7.36 0.09 -8.39
C GLU A 64 7.35 -0.13 -6.87
N ASP A 65 6.74 -1.23 -6.43
CA ASP A 65 6.66 -1.54 -5.01
C ASP A 65 8.09 -1.68 -4.47
N LYS A 66 8.57 -0.64 -3.77
CA LYS A 66 9.89 -0.58 -3.14
C LYS A 66 10.16 -1.80 -2.25
N TYR A 67 9.10 -2.46 -1.78
CA TYR A 67 9.17 -3.62 -0.92
C TYR A 67 8.83 -4.92 -1.65
N ALA A 68 8.76 -4.95 -2.99
CA ALA A 68 8.48 -6.15 -3.78
C ALA A 68 9.41 -7.31 -3.40
N ASP A 69 10.73 -7.08 -3.48
CA ASP A 69 11.74 -8.09 -3.14
C ASP A 69 11.62 -8.54 -1.68
N LEU A 70 11.35 -7.59 -0.78
CA LEU A 70 11.18 -7.87 0.64
C LEU A 70 9.91 -8.71 0.90
N LYS A 71 8.81 -8.41 0.22
CA LYS A 71 7.56 -9.18 0.27
C LYS A 71 7.78 -10.60 -0.24
N GLU A 72 8.54 -10.78 -1.32
CA GLU A 72 8.90 -12.09 -1.84
C GLU A 72 9.77 -12.89 -0.86
N HIS A 73 10.76 -12.24 -0.23
CA HIS A 73 11.59 -12.86 0.78
C HIS A 73 10.78 -13.31 2.01
N ILE A 74 9.85 -12.46 2.47
CA ILE A 74 8.91 -12.77 3.55
C ILE A 74 8.07 -13.99 3.19
N ARG A 75 7.47 -14.04 1.98
CA ARG A 75 6.68 -15.18 1.49
C ARG A 75 7.49 -16.47 1.45
N THR A 76 8.73 -16.39 0.96
CA THR A 76 9.63 -17.55 0.88
C THR A 76 9.92 -18.14 2.26
N ILE A 77 10.26 -17.29 3.24
CA ILE A 77 10.52 -17.74 4.61
C ILE A 77 9.23 -18.26 5.26
N TYR A 78 8.11 -17.57 5.07
CA TYR A 78 6.82 -17.97 5.60
C TYR A 78 6.41 -19.37 5.08
N ALA A 79 6.53 -19.60 3.77
CA ALA A 79 6.23 -20.88 3.14
C ALA A 79 7.18 -21.99 3.59
N ARG A 80 8.49 -21.71 3.66
CA ARG A 80 9.51 -22.65 4.17
C ARG A 80 9.18 -23.17 5.57
N HIS A 81 8.64 -22.30 6.43
CA HIS A 81 8.26 -22.64 7.79
C HIS A 81 6.77 -22.96 7.96
N GLN A 82 6.04 -23.22 6.86
CA GLN A 82 4.63 -23.60 6.86
C GLN A 82 3.74 -22.63 7.65
N GLY A 83 4.05 -21.33 7.58
CA GLY A 83 3.31 -20.28 8.27
C GLY A 83 3.45 -20.21 9.79
N ARG A 84 4.29 -21.05 10.40
CA ARG A 84 4.53 -21.03 11.87
C ARG A 84 5.32 -19.82 12.33
N TYR A 85 6.01 -19.14 11.41
CA TYR A 85 6.87 -18.01 11.72
C TYR A 85 6.07 -16.71 11.63
N GLY A 86 5.94 -16.02 12.76
CA GLY A 86 5.48 -14.63 12.79
C GLY A 86 6.61 -13.64 12.46
N TYR A 87 6.25 -12.36 12.34
CA TYR A 87 7.14 -11.30 11.87
C TYR A 87 8.48 -11.19 12.63
N ARG A 88 8.50 -11.51 13.93
CA ARG A 88 9.73 -11.48 14.75
C ARG A 88 10.75 -12.51 14.25
N ARG A 89 10.31 -13.75 13.98
CA ARG A 89 11.18 -14.83 13.48
C ARG A 89 11.59 -14.58 12.03
N ILE A 90 10.66 -14.09 11.21
CA ILE A 90 10.96 -13.73 9.81
C ILE A 90 12.00 -12.61 9.75
N THR A 91 11.88 -11.57 10.58
CA THR A 91 12.87 -10.47 10.63
C THR A 91 14.27 -11.01 10.96
N ALA A 92 14.38 -11.91 11.93
CA ALA A 92 15.66 -12.53 12.29
C ALA A 92 16.26 -13.33 11.13
N SER A 93 15.45 -14.13 10.42
CA SER A 93 15.90 -14.89 9.24
C SER A 93 16.36 -13.99 8.09
N ILE A 94 15.69 -12.85 7.87
CA ILE A 94 16.07 -11.86 6.84
C ILE A 94 17.40 -11.19 7.21
N GLN A 95 17.57 -10.80 8.48
CA GLN A 95 18.82 -10.20 8.96
C GLN A 95 19.99 -11.18 8.90
N GLN A 96 19.75 -12.46 9.21
CA GLN A 96 20.75 -13.52 9.06
C GLN A 96 21.15 -13.74 7.59
N SER A 97 20.27 -13.41 6.64
CA SER A 97 20.55 -13.45 5.21
C SER A 97 21.30 -12.20 4.70
N GLY A 98 21.74 -11.32 5.61
CA GLY A 98 22.54 -10.13 5.28
C GLY A 98 21.74 -8.87 4.98
N VAL A 99 20.40 -8.90 5.06
CA VAL A 99 19.56 -7.73 4.76
C VAL A 99 19.15 -7.02 6.04
N ALA A 100 19.63 -5.79 6.22
CA ALA A 100 19.25 -4.95 7.36
C ALA A 100 17.83 -4.39 7.17
N VAL A 101 16.84 -5.01 7.81
CA VAL A 101 15.43 -4.58 7.75
C VAL A 101 14.90 -4.24 9.14
N ASN A 102 14.10 -3.18 9.23
CA ASN A 102 13.38 -2.83 10.44
C ASN A 102 12.20 -3.79 10.66
N HIS A 103 12.08 -4.35 11.87
CA HIS A 103 11.00 -5.26 12.26
C HIS A 103 9.60 -4.64 12.08
N LYS A 104 9.45 -3.31 12.20
CA LYS A 104 8.17 -2.63 11.95
C LYS A 104 7.75 -2.71 10.47
N THR A 105 8.71 -2.62 9.56
CA THR A 105 8.47 -2.76 8.13
C THR A 105 8.04 -4.18 7.81
N VAL A 106 8.73 -5.19 8.34
CA VAL A 106 8.35 -6.61 8.16
C VAL A 106 6.95 -6.87 8.71
N GLN A 107 6.64 -6.34 9.90
CA GLN A 107 5.31 -6.49 10.50
C GLN A 107 4.21 -5.90 9.60
N ARG A 108 4.38 -4.65 9.15
CA ARG A 108 3.43 -4.00 8.25
C ARG A 108 3.25 -4.78 6.95
N LEU A 109 4.34 -5.20 6.32
CA LEU A 109 4.30 -5.95 5.07
C LEU A 109 3.62 -7.32 5.25
N MET A 110 3.84 -8.01 6.37
CA MET A 110 3.11 -9.25 6.66
C MET A 110 1.61 -9.02 6.80
N THR A 111 1.16 -7.91 7.41
CA THR A 111 -0.27 -7.56 7.50
C THR A 111 -0.86 -7.15 6.16
N GLU A 112 -0.06 -6.57 5.25
CA GLU A 112 -0.51 -6.30 3.88
C GLU A 112 -0.60 -7.58 3.02
N LEU A 113 0.15 -8.62 3.39
CA LEU A 113 0.25 -9.89 2.66
C LEU A 113 -0.72 -10.98 3.15
N GLY A 114 -1.32 -10.83 4.33
CA GLY A 114 -2.12 -11.85 5.00
C GLY A 114 -3.27 -11.27 5.80
#